data_AF-A0A7X6CNT0-F1
#
_entry.id   AF-A0A7X6CNT0-F1
#
_cell.length_a   1.000
_cell.length_b   1.000
_cell.length_c   1.000
_cell.angle_alpha   90.00
_cell.angle_beta   90.00
_cell.angle_gamma   90.00
#
_symmetry.space_group_name_H-M   'P 1'
#
loop_
_entity.id
_entity.type
_entity.pdbx_description
1 polymer ?
#
loop_
_entity_poly.entity_id
_entity_poly.type
_entity_poly.pdbx_seq_one_letter_code
_entity_poly.pdbx_strand_id
1 'polypeptide(L)' 'MLSFVPDWRWMLSGETNPWYPTARLFRQQKIGDWEPVFDRVKTALVGAERLAEGVPPCPPSPCPALSV' A
#
# COMPACT_ATOMS: atom_id res chain seq x y z
N MET A 1 -2.06 20.43 8.96
CA MET A 1 -0.78 20.19 8.27
C MET A 1 -0.56 18.68 8.30
N LEU A 2 -0.43 18.02 7.14
CA LEU A 2 -0.29 16.56 7.05
C LEU A 2 1.20 16.18 7.11
N SER A 3 1.55 15.13 7.84
CA SER A 3 2.92 14.63 7.92
C SER A 3 3.42 14.13 6.56
N PHE A 4 4.63 14.52 6.18
CA PHE A 4 5.28 14.09 4.94
C PHE A 4 5.78 12.63 5.00
N VAL A 5 5.89 12.07 6.20
CA VAL A 5 6.29 10.67 6.41
C VAL A 5 5.03 9.80 6.35
N PRO A 6 5.02 8.73 5.51
CA PRO A 6 3.89 7.81 5.48
C PRO A 6 3.73 7.11 6.85
N ASP A 7 2.50 6.84 7.22
CA ASP A 7 2.18 6.09 8.45
C ASP A 7 2.93 4.75 8.47
N TRP A 8 3.37 4.33 9.66
CA TRP A 8 4.18 3.12 9.83
C TRP A 8 3.51 1.86 9.26
N ARG A 9 2.17 1.81 9.24
CA ARG A 9 1.39 0.69 8.66
C ARG A 9 1.64 0.50 7.17
N TRP A 10 2.05 1.56 6.49
CA TRP A 10 2.32 1.54 5.05
C TRP A 10 3.77 1.26 4.72
N MET A 11 4.62 1.05 5.74
CA MET A 11 6.06 0.81 5.62
C MET A 11 6.80 1.91 4.82
N LEU A 12 8.12 2.00 4.97
CA LEU A 12 8.91 2.98 4.23
C LEU A 12 9.27 2.49 2.81
N SER A 13 9.34 1.17 2.62
CA SER A 13 9.81 0.52 1.39
C SER A 13 8.96 -0.71 1.05
N GLY A 14 9.07 -1.19 -0.20
CA GLY A 14 8.35 -2.38 -0.70
C GLY A 14 6.94 -2.13 -1.23
N GLU A 15 6.41 -3.09 -1.98
CA GLU A 15 5.07 -3.02 -2.59
C GLU A 15 4.03 -3.91 -1.90
N THR A 16 4.46 -4.78 -0.99
CA THR A 16 3.60 -5.73 -0.29
C THR A 16 3.48 -5.34 1.18
N ASN A 17 2.28 -5.50 1.76
CA ASN A 17 2.03 -5.21 3.15
C ASN A 17 1.80 -6.51 3.95
N PRO A 18 2.50 -6.74 5.08
CA PRO A 18 2.26 -7.88 5.96
C PRO A 18 0.80 -8.02 6.43
N TRP A 19 0.12 -6.89 6.67
CA TRP A 19 -1.27 -6.85 7.15
C TRP A 19 -2.30 -6.94 6.02
N TYR A 20 -1.89 -6.59 4.79
CA TYR A 20 -2.74 -6.66 3.60
C TYR A 20 -2.00 -7.43 2.50
N PRO A 21 -1.83 -8.75 2.64
CA PRO A 21 -1.08 -9.57 1.68
C PRO A 21 -1.75 -9.60 0.30
N THR A 22 -3.06 -9.34 0.25
CA THR A 22 -3.84 -9.23 -0.99
C THR A 22 -3.76 -7.85 -1.64
N ALA A 23 -3.29 -6.83 -0.92
CA ALA A 23 -3.14 -5.48 -1.43
C ALA A 23 -1.71 -5.20 -1.86
N ARG A 24 -1.56 -4.34 -2.87
CA ARG A 24 -0.27 -3.85 -3.35
C ARG A 24 -0.18 -2.33 -3.20
N LEU A 25 0.96 -1.86 -2.71
CA LEU A 25 1.27 -0.46 -2.51
C LEU A 25 2.01 0.12 -3.71
N PHE A 26 1.48 1.21 -4.25
CA PHE A 26 2.12 2.01 -5.28
C PHE A 26 2.56 3.33 -4.66
N ARG A 27 3.88 3.55 -4.61
CA ARG A 27 4.46 4.76 -4.03
C ARG A 27 4.95 5.70 -5.13
N GLN A 28 4.74 6.99 -4.87
CA GLN A 28 5.35 8.07 -5.61
C GLN A 28 6.87 7.99 -5.49
N GLN A 29 7.58 8.04 -6.62
CA GLN A 29 9.05 8.04 -6.64
C GLN A 29 9.63 9.43 -6.40
N LYS A 30 8.95 10.48 -6.90
CA LYS A 30 9.36 11.87 -6.78
C LYS A 30 8.19 12.71 -6.32
N ILE A 31 8.41 13.57 -5.32
CA ILE A 31 7.36 14.44 -4.76
C ILE A 31 6.69 15.25 -5.88
N GLY A 32 5.35 15.17 -5.93
CA GLY A 32 4.52 15.86 -6.91
C GLY A 32 4.32 15.11 -8.24
N ASP A 33 5.08 14.06 -8.50
CA ASP A 33 4.97 13.24 -9.72
C ASP A 33 4.03 12.04 -9.49
N TRP A 34 2.76 12.20 -9.85
CA TRP A 34 1.70 11.20 -9.62
C TRP A 34 1.30 10.41 -10.86
N GLU A 35 1.58 10.96 -12.05
CA GLU A 35 1.31 10.31 -13.33
C GLU A 35 1.84 8.87 -13.42
N PRO A 36 3.12 8.59 -13.09
CA PRO A 36 3.64 7.22 -13.15
C PRO A 36 3.01 6.29 -12.10
N VAL A 37 2.45 6.82 -11.01
CA VAL A 37 1.74 6.00 -10.01
C VAL A 37 0.43 5.51 -10.59
N PHE A 38 -0.34 6.40 -11.22
CA PHE A 38 -1.64 6.05 -11.81
C PHE A 38 -1.49 5.09 -12.99
N ASP A 39 -0.47 5.25 -13.83
CA ASP A 39 -0.20 4.32 -14.92
C ASP A 39 0.08 2.89 -14.42
N ARG A 40 0.83 2.77 -13.32
CA ARG A 40 1.11 1.48 -12.69
C ARG A 40 -0.14 0.85 -12.06
N VAL A 41 -0.99 1.67 -11.43
CA VAL A 41 -2.27 1.21 -10.88
C VAL A 41 -3.19 0.72 -12.00
N LYS A 42 -3.34 1.49 -13.08
CA LYS A 42 -4.15 1.12 -14.25
C LYS A 42 -3.69 -0.21 -14.83
N THR A 43 -2.38 -0.36 -15.04
CA THR A 43 -1.78 -1.61 -15.55
C THR A 43 -2.07 -2.79 -14.62
N ALA A 44 -1.98 -2.59 -13.31
CA ALA A 44 -2.28 -3.64 -12.34
C ALA A 44 -3.76 -4.04 -12.34
N LEU A 45 -4.69 -3.08 -12.43
CA LEU A 45 -6.12 -3.34 -12.42
C LEU A 45 -6.60 -4.10 -13.66
N VAL A 46 -6.08 -3.75 -14.84
CA VAL A 46 -6.39 -4.47 -16.08
C VAL A 46 -5.97 -5.95 -16.00
N GLY A 47 -4.94 -6.28 -15.22
CA GLY A 47 -4.52 -7.67 -14.99
C GLY A 47 -5.16 -8.37 -13.77
N ALA A 48 -5.78 -7.62 -12.85
CA ALA A 48 -6.18 -8.10 -11.51
C ALA A 48 -7.65 -8.51 -11.36
N GLU A 49 -8.46 -8.45 -12.44
CA GLU A 49 -9.91 -8.72 -12.42
C GLU A 49 -10.33 -10.08 -11.79
N ARG A 50 -9.39 -11.02 -11.56
CA ARG A 50 -9.69 -12.37 -11.02
C ARG A 50 -9.45 -12.55 -9.51
N LEU A 51 -8.92 -11.58 -8.76
CA LEU A 51 -8.43 -11.80 -7.39
C LEU A 51 -9.39 -11.38 -6.25
N ALA A 52 -10.52 -10.73 -6.54
CA ALA A 52 -11.39 -10.15 -5.51
C ALA A 52 -12.27 -11.16 -4.74
N GLU A 53 -12.40 -12.41 -5.21
CA GLU A 53 -13.41 -13.38 -4.70
C GLU A 53 -13.08 -14.00 -3.32
N GLY A 54 -11.93 -13.73 -2.71
CA GLY A 54 -11.43 -14.55 -1.58
C GLY A 54 -10.74 -13.82 -0.43
N VAL A 55 -11.02 -12.52 -0.20
CA VAL A 55 -10.31 -11.75 0.83
C VAL A 55 -10.66 -12.27 2.24
N PRO A 56 -9.70 -12.87 3.00
CA PRO A 56 -9.96 -13.26 4.38
C PRO A 56 -10.07 -12.00 5.27
N PRO A 57 -10.82 -12.08 6.40
CA PRO A 57 -10.90 -10.96 7.33
C PRO A 57 -9.51 -10.59 7.84
N CYS A 58 -9.21 -9.29 7.80
CA CYS A 58 -7.93 -8.73 8.19
C CYS A 58 -7.54 -9.21 9.61
N PRO A 59 -6.31 -9.71 9.83
CA PRO A 59 -5.85 -10.05 11.17
C PRO A 59 -5.77 -8.78 12.05
N PRO A 60 -6.00 -8.88 13.38
CA PRO A 60 -5.85 -7.75 14.29
C PRO A 60 -4.38 -7.29 14.29
N SER A 61 -4.14 -6.05 13.87
CA SER A 61 -2.79 -5.52 13.72
C SER A 61 -2.07 -5.43 15.08
N PRO A 62 -0.86 -6.00 15.24
CA PRO A 62 0.05 -5.56 16.28
C PRO A 62 0.57 -4.17 15.91
N CYS A 63 0.12 -3.13 16.62
CA CYS A 63 0.87 -1.88 16.69
C CYS A 63 2.23 -2.21 17.36
N PRO A 64 3.39 -2.02 16.71
CA PRO A 64 4.59 -1.79 17.50
C PRO A 64 4.36 -0.44 18.17
N ALA A 65 4.34 -0.40 19.49
CA ALA A 65 4.37 0.84 20.23
C ALA A 65 5.48 1.70 19.63
N LEU A 66 5.14 2.89 19.14
CA LEU A 66 6.10 3.93 18.85
C LEU A 66 6.83 4.19 20.17
N SER A 67 7.99 3.56 20.39
CA SER A 67 8.89 3.99 21.45
C SER A 67 9.33 5.39 21.06
N VAL A 68 8.81 6.34 21.84
CA VAL A 68 9.36 7.69 22.03
C VAL A 68 10.88 7.65 22.12
#